data_AF-A0AAW4GAE6-F1
#
_entry.id   AF-A0AAW4GAE6-F1
#
_cell.length_a   1.000
_cell.length_b   1.000
_cell.length_c   1.000
_cell.angle_alpha   90.00
_cell.angle_beta   90.00
_cell.angle_gamma   90.00
#
_symmetry.space_group_name_H-M   'P 1'
#
loop_
_entity.id
_entity.type
_entity.pdbx_description
1 polymer ?
#
loop_
_entity_poly.entity_id
_entity_poly.type
_entity_poly.pdbx_seq_one_letter_code
_entity_poly.pdbx_strand_id
1 'polypeptide(L)'
;MLRRKRVLTSSFGSVLVRSAVVTVALALAAPAAALAAPDSGSSDSGSADFGSSQGPNIDPNNYAQDCPDVLLLAVSGATDSDSDRNPLNEEAQTIASNWVGNVTVPVGEANADSPGTVGWLYVPYSSTYGFDVLDNVPTYQESVREALAGTNRFLEENKAKCGSSTKFVLLGYSVGAEVMERLAVDIGSRPATASVTSDDIAGVALVGDPYRPAGTPSLGQPGPSGGGFMSSEPKDYGTLTPKMKWFC
;
A
#
# COMPACT_ATOMS: atom_id res chain seq x y z
N MET A 1 64.72 -42.48 -21.70
CA MET A 1 63.80 -42.21 -22.84
C MET A 1 62.52 -41.58 -22.29
N LEU A 2 62.18 -40.41 -22.85
CA LEU A 2 60.95 -39.59 -22.77
C LEU A 2 60.24 -39.33 -21.42
N ARG A 3 60.43 -38.10 -20.92
CA ARG A 3 59.51 -37.31 -20.08
C ARG A 3 58.22 -36.96 -20.83
N ARG A 4 57.06 -36.95 -20.15
CA ARG A 4 55.93 -36.07 -20.48
C ARG A 4 55.38 -35.39 -19.22
N LYS A 5 55.52 -34.07 -19.19
CA LYS A 5 54.88 -33.14 -18.25
C LYS A 5 53.45 -32.87 -18.73
N ARG A 6 52.47 -32.80 -17.82
CA ARG A 6 51.17 -32.15 -18.09
C ARG A 6 51.24 -30.71 -17.58
N VAL A 7 50.83 -29.80 -18.44
CA VAL A 7 50.78 -28.35 -18.26
C VAL A 7 49.35 -27.97 -17.87
N LEU A 8 49.20 -27.15 -16.83
CA LEU A 8 47.98 -26.40 -16.53
C LEU A 8 47.86 -25.24 -17.51
N THR A 9 46.68 -25.05 -18.10
CA THR A 9 46.34 -23.84 -18.86
C THR A 9 45.21 -23.11 -18.15
N SER A 10 45.53 -21.97 -17.53
CA SER A 10 44.56 -20.98 -17.05
C SER A 10 44.14 -20.07 -18.22
N SER A 11 42.85 -19.90 -18.43
CA SER A 11 42.30 -18.87 -19.32
C SER A 11 42.00 -17.62 -18.51
N PHE A 12 42.74 -16.54 -18.76
CA PHE A 12 42.47 -15.20 -18.27
C PHE A 12 41.52 -14.49 -19.26
N GLY A 13 40.26 -14.35 -18.87
CA GLY A 13 39.29 -13.51 -19.57
C GLY A 13 39.38 -12.06 -19.10
N SER A 14 39.75 -11.17 -20.02
CA SER A 14 39.87 -9.72 -19.85
C SER A 14 38.51 -9.05 -19.61
N VAL A 15 38.36 -8.34 -18.48
CA VAL A 15 37.22 -7.45 -18.19
C VAL A 15 37.54 -6.05 -18.68
N LEU A 16 36.74 -5.55 -19.63
CA LEU A 16 36.75 -4.16 -20.10
C LEU A 16 36.00 -3.29 -19.10
N VAL A 17 36.75 -2.47 -18.35
CA VAL A 17 36.21 -1.42 -17.48
C VAL A 17 35.89 -0.20 -18.35
N ARG A 18 34.62 0.21 -18.42
CA ARG A 18 34.22 1.50 -18.99
C ARG A 18 34.14 2.53 -17.86
N SER A 19 35.14 3.40 -17.80
CA SER A 19 35.15 4.57 -16.90
C SER A 19 34.19 5.65 -17.39
N ALA A 20 33.24 6.05 -16.55
CA ALA A 20 32.46 7.27 -16.74
C ALA A 20 33.12 8.42 -15.98
N VAL A 21 33.40 9.52 -16.69
CA VAL A 21 33.98 10.76 -16.16
C VAL A 21 32.85 11.62 -15.63
N VAL A 22 32.87 11.94 -14.33
CA VAL A 22 31.96 12.93 -13.71
C VAL A 22 32.71 14.25 -13.60
N THR A 23 32.30 15.26 -14.38
CA THR A 23 32.77 16.64 -14.24
C THR A 23 31.91 17.39 -13.23
N VAL A 24 32.51 17.79 -12.12
CA VAL A 24 31.94 18.71 -11.13
C VAL A 24 32.27 20.14 -11.57
N ALA A 25 31.25 20.98 -11.74
CA ALA A 25 31.43 22.42 -11.93
C ALA A 25 30.86 23.17 -10.71
N LEU A 26 31.75 23.78 -9.94
CA LEU A 26 31.45 24.75 -8.89
C LEU A 26 31.20 26.13 -9.52
N ALA A 27 30.13 26.81 -9.13
CA ALA A 27 30.01 28.26 -9.31
C ALA A 27 29.40 28.90 -8.05
N LEU A 28 30.17 29.79 -7.43
CA LEU A 28 29.79 30.69 -6.35
C LEU A 28 29.73 32.12 -6.91
N ALA A 29 28.65 32.86 -6.67
CA ALA A 29 28.64 34.26 -6.21
C ALA A 29 27.22 34.89 -6.17
N ALA A 30 26.74 35.13 -4.94
CA ALA A 30 26.15 36.36 -4.34
C ALA A 30 25.19 37.34 -5.11
N PRO A 31 24.36 38.12 -4.36
CA PRO A 31 23.00 38.52 -4.77
C PRO A 31 22.85 39.99 -5.23
N ALA A 32 21.76 40.30 -5.94
CA ALA A 32 21.26 41.66 -6.11
C ALA A 32 19.71 41.68 -6.07
N ALA A 33 19.17 42.57 -5.23
CA ALA A 33 17.75 42.84 -5.09
C ALA A 33 17.28 43.97 -6.02
N ALA A 34 15.97 43.95 -6.32
CA ALA A 34 15.04 45.09 -6.49
C ALA A 34 14.38 45.33 -7.88
N LEU A 35 13.03 45.20 -7.84
CA LEU A 35 11.96 46.05 -8.41
C LEU A 35 11.46 45.90 -9.88
N ALA A 36 10.23 45.35 -9.98
CA ALA A 36 9.01 45.78 -10.71
C ALA A 36 8.95 46.00 -12.26
N ALA A 37 8.22 45.07 -12.94
CA ALA A 37 7.15 45.12 -13.98
C ALA A 37 7.05 46.24 -15.07
N PRO A 38 6.28 46.10 -16.19
CA PRO A 38 5.62 44.92 -16.83
C PRO A 38 5.82 44.76 -18.39
N ASP A 39 5.29 43.64 -18.91
CA ASP A 39 4.80 43.27 -20.27
C ASP A 39 5.65 43.48 -21.54
N SER A 40 5.96 42.37 -22.24
CA SER A 40 5.42 42.03 -23.58
C SER A 40 6.15 40.84 -24.22
N GLY A 41 5.40 39.80 -24.59
CA GLY A 41 5.56 39.11 -25.89
C GLY A 41 6.65 38.04 -26.11
N SER A 42 6.15 36.80 -26.26
CA SER A 42 6.56 35.75 -27.22
C SER A 42 7.76 34.82 -26.94
N SER A 43 7.38 33.54 -26.69
CA SER A 43 7.88 32.29 -27.29
C SER A 43 9.36 32.18 -27.70
N ASP A 44 10.14 31.35 -27.01
CA ASP A 44 10.49 30.00 -27.51
C ASP A 44 11.27 29.16 -26.47
N SER A 45 10.93 27.86 -26.45
CA SER A 45 11.81 26.70 -26.28
C SER A 45 12.95 26.70 -25.24
N GLY A 46 12.82 25.86 -24.20
CA GLY A 46 13.99 25.29 -23.53
C GLY A 46 13.85 24.87 -22.07
N SER A 47 13.79 23.54 -21.86
CA SER A 47 14.46 22.79 -20.79
C SER A 47 13.84 22.70 -19.39
N ALA A 48 13.38 21.47 -19.13
CA ALA A 48 13.51 20.69 -17.89
C ALA A 48 13.04 21.36 -16.59
N ASP A 49 11.73 21.35 -16.39
CA ASP A 49 11.12 21.49 -15.08
C ASP A 49 10.81 20.09 -14.53
N PHE A 50 11.79 19.46 -13.84
CA PHE A 50 11.55 18.29 -12.99
C PHE A 50 11.03 18.78 -11.65
N GLY A 51 9.79 19.23 -11.67
CA GLY A 51 9.05 19.67 -10.51
C GLY A 51 7.57 19.56 -10.84
N SER A 52 7.05 18.33 -10.90
CA SER A 52 5.61 18.16 -11.03
C SER A 52 4.94 18.66 -9.75
N SER A 53 4.53 19.92 -9.79
CA SER A 53 3.49 20.54 -8.97
C SER A 53 2.10 19.96 -9.29
N GLN A 54 2.02 18.67 -9.63
CA GLN A 54 0.76 17.98 -9.83
C GLN A 54 0.29 17.59 -8.44
N GLY A 55 -0.92 18.01 -8.08
CA GLY A 55 -1.58 17.56 -6.85
C GLY A 55 -1.66 16.02 -6.79
N PRO A 56 -2.19 15.45 -5.70
CA PRO A 56 -2.33 14.01 -5.60
C PRO A 56 -3.06 13.44 -6.83
N ASN A 57 -2.52 12.35 -7.39
CA ASN A 57 -3.14 11.58 -8.46
C ASN A 57 -4.29 10.76 -7.86
N ILE A 58 -5.43 11.41 -7.68
CA ILE A 58 -6.65 10.81 -7.13
C ILE A 58 -7.51 10.33 -8.29
N ASP A 59 -7.93 9.07 -8.26
CA ASP A 59 -8.86 8.53 -9.23
C ASP A 59 -10.20 9.31 -9.19
N PRO A 60 -10.79 9.69 -10.35
CA PRO A 60 -12.04 10.46 -10.39
C PRO A 60 -13.24 9.73 -9.78
N ASN A 61 -13.17 8.40 -9.62
CA ASN A 61 -14.20 7.59 -8.97
C ASN A 61 -13.92 7.34 -7.49
N ASN A 62 -12.85 7.91 -6.92
CA ASN A 62 -12.54 7.81 -5.49
C ASN A 62 -13.18 8.95 -4.68
N TYR A 63 -14.31 8.67 -4.02
CA TYR A 63 -15.02 9.64 -3.20
C TYR A 63 -14.59 9.66 -1.71
N ALA A 64 -13.39 9.16 -1.36
CA ALA A 64 -12.93 9.07 0.03
C ALA A 64 -12.78 10.43 0.75
N GLN A 65 -12.62 11.52 -0.01
CA GLN A 65 -12.54 12.86 0.57
C GLN A 65 -13.90 13.41 1.03
N ASP A 66 -15.00 12.77 0.63
CA ASP A 66 -16.35 13.14 1.04
C ASP A 66 -16.81 12.24 2.21
N CYS A 67 -18.04 11.76 2.17
CA CYS A 67 -18.59 10.76 3.08
C CYS A 67 -19.35 9.72 2.26
N PRO A 68 -18.65 8.81 1.56
CA PRO A 68 -19.30 7.87 0.67
C PRO A 68 -20.15 6.88 1.46
N ASP A 69 -21.13 6.25 0.82
CA ASP A 69 -21.95 5.21 1.47
C ASP A 69 -21.06 4.08 2.01
N VAL A 70 -20.03 3.71 1.25
CA VAL A 70 -19.01 2.74 1.64
C VAL A 70 -17.60 3.31 1.46
N LEU A 71 -16.80 3.27 2.51
CA LEU A 71 -15.37 3.58 2.48
C LEU A 71 -14.53 2.30 2.62
N LEU A 72 -13.75 1.97 1.60
CA LEU A 72 -12.77 0.89 1.67
C LEU A 72 -11.50 1.42 2.35
N LEU A 73 -11.12 0.82 3.47
CA LEU A 73 -9.78 0.99 4.02
C LEU A 73 -8.93 -0.16 3.50
N ALA A 74 -7.92 0.15 2.70
CA ALA A 74 -7.09 -0.81 2.00
C ALA A 74 -5.68 -0.84 2.60
N VAL A 75 -5.29 -2.00 3.15
CA VAL A 75 -3.91 -2.23 3.63
C VAL A 75 -3.21 -3.16 2.67
N SER A 76 -2.16 -2.62 2.06
CA SER A 76 -1.25 -3.29 1.15
C SER A 76 -0.39 -4.37 1.81
N GLY A 77 0.21 -5.25 1.00
CA GLY A 77 1.19 -6.24 1.46
C GLY A 77 2.52 -5.58 1.85
N ALA A 78 3.51 -6.37 2.25
CA ALA A 78 4.87 -5.84 2.43
C ALA A 78 5.46 -5.40 1.07
N THR A 79 6.33 -4.40 1.14
CA THR A 79 6.99 -3.65 0.06
C THR A 79 6.03 -2.86 -0.85
N ASP A 80 4.76 -2.78 -0.48
CA ASP A 80 3.65 -2.31 -1.33
C ASP A 80 3.03 -0.98 -0.84
N SER A 81 3.66 -0.35 0.18
CA SER A 81 3.27 0.94 0.77
C SER A 81 4.49 1.59 1.45
N ASP A 82 4.39 2.87 1.81
CA ASP A 82 5.38 3.61 2.57
C ASP A 82 4.71 4.41 3.70
N SER A 83 5.48 4.81 4.71
CA SER A 83 4.93 5.50 5.90
C SER A 83 4.43 6.92 5.61
N ASP A 84 4.98 7.55 4.57
CA ASP A 84 4.62 8.88 4.09
C ASP A 84 3.78 8.84 2.80
N ARG A 85 3.33 7.65 2.37
CA ARG A 85 2.39 7.48 1.25
C ARG A 85 1.18 8.38 1.45
N ASN A 86 0.77 9.05 0.38
CA ASN A 86 -0.51 9.76 0.37
C ASN A 86 -1.67 8.74 0.32
N PRO A 87 -2.59 8.73 1.30
CA PRO A 87 -3.68 7.75 1.38
C PRO A 87 -4.65 7.75 0.20
N LEU A 88 -4.73 8.85 -0.56
CA LEU A 88 -5.65 9.03 -1.68
C LEU A 88 -4.98 8.81 -3.04
N ASN A 89 -3.65 8.73 -3.06
CA ASN A 89 -2.89 8.73 -4.29
C ASN A 89 -2.84 7.33 -4.90
N GLU A 90 -3.20 7.25 -6.17
CA GLU A 90 -2.92 6.09 -7.02
C GLU A 90 -1.44 6.12 -7.39
N GLU A 91 -0.64 5.42 -6.60
CA GLU A 91 0.74 5.13 -6.97
C GLU A 91 0.76 4.18 -8.15
N ALA A 92 1.71 4.41 -9.06
CA ALA A 92 1.89 3.56 -10.23
C ALA A 92 2.03 2.10 -9.77
N GLN A 93 1.17 1.24 -10.32
CA GLN A 93 1.24 -0.20 -10.08
C GLN A 93 2.54 -0.73 -10.66
N THR A 94 3.50 -1.03 -9.80
CA THR A 94 4.65 -1.86 -10.18
C THR A 94 4.35 -3.29 -9.73
N ILE A 95 5.17 -4.25 -10.16
CA ILE A 95 5.05 -5.65 -9.69
C ILE A 95 5.15 -5.74 -8.15
N ALA A 96 5.70 -4.72 -7.50
CA ALA A 96 5.90 -4.64 -6.07
C ALA A 96 5.03 -3.59 -5.34
N SER A 97 4.17 -2.82 -6.03
CA SER A 97 3.45 -1.68 -5.42
C SER A 97 1.97 -1.58 -5.79
N ASN A 98 1.18 -1.13 -4.82
CA ASN A 98 -0.26 -0.92 -4.84
C ASN A 98 -1.11 -2.13 -5.33
N TRP A 99 -0.85 -3.35 -4.85
CA TRP A 99 -1.64 -4.53 -5.26
C TRP A 99 -3.15 -4.38 -5.01
N VAL A 100 -3.52 -3.79 -3.87
CA VAL A 100 -4.93 -3.52 -3.50
C VAL A 100 -5.62 -2.57 -4.48
N GLY A 101 -4.86 -1.80 -5.26
CA GLY A 101 -5.32 -1.01 -6.41
C GLY A 101 -6.06 -1.85 -7.46
N ASN A 102 -5.73 -3.14 -7.60
CA ASN A 102 -6.45 -4.08 -8.47
C ASN A 102 -7.86 -4.42 -7.98
N VAL A 103 -8.24 -3.99 -6.78
CA VAL A 103 -9.58 -4.13 -6.21
C VAL A 103 -10.25 -2.77 -6.11
N THR A 104 -9.58 -1.78 -5.51
CA THR A 104 -10.18 -0.46 -5.24
C THR A 104 -10.54 0.30 -6.51
N VAL A 105 -9.63 0.36 -7.50
CA VAL A 105 -9.88 1.10 -8.75
C VAL A 105 -11.04 0.49 -9.54
N PRO A 106 -11.07 -0.84 -9.83
CA PRO A 106 -12.22 -1.44 -10.51
C PRO A 106 -13.54 -1.32 -9.74
N VAL A 107 -13.50 -1.29 -8.39
CA VAL A 107 -14.70 -1.01 -7.59
C VAL A 107 -15.19 0.42 -7.82
N GLY A 108 -14.29 1.40 -7.89
CA GLY A 108 -14.62 2.78 -8.28
C GLY A 108 -15.24 2.84 -9.67
N GLU A 109 -14.58 2.25 -10.67
CA GLU A 109 -15.05 2.22 -12.06
C GLU A 109 -16.43 1.57 -12.19
N ALA A 110 -16.67 0.45 -11.48
CA ALA A 110 -17.96 -0.24 -11.48
C ALA A 110 -19.09 0.58 -10.86
N ASN A 111 -18.78 1.62 -10.09
CA ASN A 111 -19.74 2.54 -9.48
C ASN A 111 -19.66 3.97 -10.05
N ALA A 112 -19.03 4.16 -11.21
CA ALA A 112 -18.85 5.48 -11.83
C ALA A 112 -20.19 6.22 -12.09
N ASP A 113 -21.25 5.47 -12.40
CA ASP A 113 -22.61 6.01 -12.61
C ASP A 113 -23.37 6.31 -11.29
N SER A 114 -22.75 6.06 -10.13
CA SER A 114 -23.30 6.35 -8.80
C SER A 114 -22.28 7.09 -7.92
N PRO A 115 -22.02 8.38 -8.22
CA PRO A 115 -21.10 9.22 -7.45
C PRO A 115 -21.39 9.22 -5.94
N GLY A 116 -20.34 9.09 -5.14
CA GLY A 116 -20.47 9.07 -3.68
C GLY A 116 -20.88 7.71 -3.07
N THR A 117 -21.12 6.67 -3.86
CA THR A 117 -21.40 5.34 -3.29
C THR A 117 -20.15 4.69 -2.71
N VAL A 118 -19.00 4.84 -3.37
CA VAL A 118 -17.74 4.22 -2.93
C VAL A 118 -16.60 5.23 -2.85
N GLY A 119 -15.75 5.08 -1.86
CA GLY A 119 -14.43 5.71 -1.82
C GLY A 119 -13.42 4.76 -1.19
N TRP A 120 -12.14 5.04 -1.34
CA TRP A 120 -11.09 4.25 -0.69
C TRP A 120 -9.91 5.07 -0.20
N LEU A 121 -9.30 4.59 0.89
CA LEU A 121 -8.05 5.08 1.43
C LEU A 121 -7.05 3.94 1.50
N TYR A 122 -5.83 4.19 1.04
CA TYR A 122 -4.69 3.32 1.26
C TYR A 122 -4.03 3.65 2.58
N VAL A 123 -3.74 2.65 3.41
CA VAL A 123 -3.13 2.86 4.71
C VAL A 123 -1.61 3.03 4.56
N PRO A 124 -1.03 4.19 4.91
CA PRO A 124 0.42 4.39 4.93
C PRO A 124 1.02 3.66 6.13
N TYR A 125 2.09 2.92 5.88
CA TYR A 125 2.89 2.24 6.88
C TYR A 125 4.20 1.77 6.27
N SER A 126 5.19 1.41 7.08
CA SER A 126 6.53 1.03 6.62
C SER A 126 6.59 -0.19 5.70
N SER A 127 5.55 -1.03 5.70
CA SER A 127 5.39 -2.11 4.73
C SER A 127 6.63 -3.00 4.53
N THR A 128 7.18 -3.55 5.61
CA THR A 128 8.46 -4.29 5.51
C THR A 128 8.39 -5.65 6.18
N TYR A 129 9.22 -6.59 5.70
CA TYR A 129 9.49 -7.86 6.35
C TYR A 129 10.51 -7.76 7.50
N GLY A 130 11.02 -6.56 7.80
CA GLY A 130 12.05 -6.37 8.81
C GLY A 130 13.46 -6.73 8.36
N PHE A 131 13.69 -6.79 7.05
CA PHE A 131 14.99 -7.03 6.47
C PHE A 131 15.15 -6.23 5.17
N ASP A 132 16.19 -5.41 5.14
CA ASP A 132 16.74 -4.81 3.93
C ASP A 132 18.26 -4.97 3.96
N VAL A 133 18.88 -5.08 2.79
CA VAL A 133 20.32 -5.33 2.64
C VAL A 133 21.16 -4.04 2.72
N LEU A 134 20.56 -2.88 2.46
CA LEU A 134 21.21 -1.58 2.39
C LEU A 134 20.78 -0.65 3.52
N ASP A 135 19.52 -0.76 3.97
CA ASP A 135 18.91 0.16 4.91
C ASP A 135 18.47 -0.52 6.22
N ASN A 136 18.43 0.27 7.30
CA ASN A 136 17.81 -0.19 8.55
C ASN A 136 16.31 0.08 8.48
N VAL A 137 15.54 -0.98 8.25
CA VAL A 137 14.07 -0.91 8.15
C VAL A 137 13.41 -1.34 9.48
N PRO A 138 12.20 -0.84 9.78
CA PRO A 138 11.43 -1.32 10.93
C PRO A 138 11.27 -2.84 10.90
N THR A 139 11.19 -3.48 12.06
CA THR A 139 10.90 -4.91 12.12
C THR A 139 9.51 -5.20 11.56
N TYR A 140 9.28 -6.45 11.13
CA TYR A 140 7.95 -6.90 10.69
C TYR A 140 6.84 -6.55 11.70
N GLN A 141 7.10 -6.74 12.99
CA GLN A 141 6.12 -6.46 14.05
C GLN A 141 5.89 -4.95 14.24
N GLU A 142 6.92 -4.13 14.08
CA GLU A 142 6.76 -2.67 14.09
C GLU A 142 5.94 -2.19 12.90
N SER A 143 6.18 -2.76 11.71
CA SER A 143 5.41 -2.48 10.49
C SER A 143 3.93 -2.84 10.67
N VAL A 144 3.62 -4.05 11.17
CA VAL A 144 2.23 -4.47 11.43
C VAL A 144 1.57 -3.59 12.49
N ARG A 145 2.30 -3.22 13.56
CA ARG A 145 1.79 -2.32 14.61
C ARG A 145 1.48 -0.93 14.07
N GLU A 146 2.33 -0.39 13.21
CA GLU A 146 2.10 0.89 12.54
C GLU A 146 0.85 0.85 11.68
N ALA A 147 0.69 -0.18 10.84
CA ALA A 147 -0.50 -0.35 10.01
C ALA A 147 -1.78 -0.48 10.84
N LEU A 148 -1.77 -1.26 11.94
CA LEU A 148 -2.90 -1.36 12.86
C LEU A 148 -3.29 0.00 13.44
N ALA A 149 -2.30 0.77 13.91
CA ALA A 149 -2.53 2.10 14.45
C ALA A 149 -3.08 3.07 13.39
N GLY A 150 -2.52 3.06 12.18
CA GLY A 150 -2.95 3.89 11.06
C GLY A 150 -4.37 3.56 10.60
N THR A 151 -4.69 2.28 10.42
CA THR A 151 -6.04 1.84 10.04
C THR A 151 -7.06 2.21 11.11
N ASN A 152 -6.76 1.96 12.39
CA ASN A 152 -7.67 2.32 13.47
C ASN A 152 -7.89 3.84 13.54
N ARG A 153 -6.83 4.64 13.35
CA ARG A 153 -6.95 6.09 13.25
C ARG A 153 -7.90 6.51 12.12
N PHE A 154 -7.76 5.94 10.92
CA PHE A 154 -8.66 6.28 9.81
C PHE A 154 -10.11 5.85 10.05
N LEU A 155 -10.35 4.71 10.71
CA LEU A 155 -11.69 4.33 11.14
C LEU A 155 -12.30 5.38 12.06
N GLU A 156 -11.58 5.78 13.12
CA GLU A 156 -12.06 6.76 14.09
C GLU A 156 -12.27 8.15 13.46
N GLU A 157 -11.33 8.63 12.65
CA GLU A 157 -11.41 9.93 11.97
C GLU A 157 -12.59 9.98 10.98
N ASN A 158 -12.75 8.96 10.15
CA ASN A 158 -13.86 8.92 9.18
C ASN A 158 -15.20 8.64 9.86
N LYS A 159 -15.21 7.89 10.97
CA LYS A 159 -16.42 7.72 11.79
C LYS A 159 -16.84 9.03 12.44
N ALA A 160 -15.89 9.80 12.95
CA ALA A 160 -16.17 11.12 13.52
C ALA A 160 -16.65 12.11 12.46
N LYS A 161 -16.07 12.06 11.25
CA LYS A 161 -16.42 12.92 10.12
C LYS A 161 -17.79 12.60 9.52
N CYS A 162 -18.08 11.32 9.27
CA CYS A 162 -19.23 10.86 8.47
C CYS A 162 -20.32 10.18 9.29
N GLY A 163 -20.06 9.83 10.56
CA GLY A 163 -21.07 9.27 11.46
C GLY A 163 -21.60 7.92 10.96
N SER A 164 -22.92 7.83 10.76
CA SER A 164 -23.58 6.60 10.29
C SER A 164 -23.84 6.57 8.78
N SER A 165 -23.52 7.65 8.05
CA SER A 165 -23.74 7.68 6.59
C SER A 165 -22.77 6.78 5.83
N THR A 166 -21.60 6.52 6.42
CA THR A 166 -20.55 5.70 5.81
C THR A 166 -20.40 4.38 6.56
N LYS A 167 -20.39 3.29 5.82
CA LYS A 167 -19.94 1.97 6.29
C LYS A 167 -18.54 1.69 5.79
N PHE A 168 -17.78 0.88 6.53
CA PHE A 168 -16.40 0.56 6.19
C PHE A 168 -16.31 -0.85 5.60
N VAL A 169 -15.52 -0.99 4.55
CA VAL A 169 -15.01 -2.29 4.10
C VAL A 169 -13.53 -2.36 4.45
N LEU A 170 -13.14 -3.40 5.16
CA LEU A 170 -11.73 -3.65 5.49
C LEU A 170 -11.14 -4.56 4.43
N LEU A 171 -10.22 -4.04 3.62
CA LEU A 171 -9.54 -4.79 2.56
C LEU A 171 -8.06 -4.95 2.93
N GLY A 172 -7.57 -6.18 2.93
CA GLY A 172 -6.17 -6.47 3.21
C GLY A 172 -5.57 -7.44 2.20
N TYR A 173 -4.32 -7.21 1.81
CA TYR A 173 -3.52 -8.12 0.99
C TYR A 173 -2.26 -8.56 1.73
N SER A 174 -1.97 -9.86 1.78
CA SER A 174 -0.76 -10.44 2.40
C SER A 174 -0.56 -9.94 3.84
N VAL A 175 0.51 -9.21 4.15
CA VAL A 175 0.73 -8.56 5.45
C VAL A 175 -0.43 -7.65 5.84
N GLY A 176 -1.03 -6.94 4.89
CA GLY A 176 -2.23 -6.14 5.13
C GLY A 176 -3.47 -6.96 5.44
N ALA A 177 -3.56 -8.21 4.96
CA ALA A 177 -4.62 -9.11 5.37
C ALA A 177 -4.48 -9.54 6.84
N GLU A 178 -3.25 -9.77 7.32
CA GLU A 178 -3.00 -9.96 8.76
C GLU A 178 -3.40 -8.74 9.59
N VAL A 179 -3.07 -7.54 9.12
CA VAL A 179 -3.46 -6.29 9.80
C VAL A 179 -4.98 -6.23 9.94
N MET A 180 -5.72 -6.47 8.85
CA MET A 180 -7.17 -6.42 8.86
C MET A 180 -7.81 -7.55 9.66
N GLU A 181 -7.23 -8.74 9.66
CA GLU A 181 -7.70 -9.87 10.46
C GLU A 181 -7.55 -9.58 11.97
N ARG A 182 -6.40 -9.05 12.41
CA ARG A 182 -6.17 -8.63 13.80
C ARG A 182 -7.12 -7.52 14.22
N LEU A 183 -7.34 -6.54 13.35
CA LEU A 183 -8.30 -5.46 13.58
C LEU A 183 -9.74 -5.99 13.65
N ALA A 184 -10.09 -7.00 12.86
CA ALA A 184 -11.41 -7.63 12.89
C ALA A 184 -11.65 -8.39 14.21
N VAL A 185 -10.64 -9.08 14.76
CA VAL A 185 -10.74 -9.68 16.10
C VAL A 185 -11.02 -8.60 17.16
N ASP A 186 -10.31 -7.48 17.10
CA ASP A 186 -10.53 -6.35 18.02
C ASP A 186 -11.95 -5.79 17.87
N ILE A 187 -12.34 -5.30 16.68
CA ILE A 187 -13.66 -4.70 16.42
C ILE A 187 -14.82 -5.66 16.72
N GLY A 188 -14.63 -6.96 16.43
CA GLY A 188 -15.61 -8.01 16.70
C GLY A 188 -15.89 -8.24 18.18
N SER A 189 -14.97 -7.83 19.06
CA SER A 189 -15.05 -7.98 20.51
C SER A 189 -15.37 -6.67 21.26
N ARG A 190 -15.41 -5.53 20.55
CA ARG A 190 -15.67 -4.21 21.16
C ARG A 190 -17.07 -4.14 21.77
N PRO A 191 -17.24 -3.40 22.88
CA PRO A 191 -18.56 -3.11 23.42
C PRO A 191 -19.37 -2.24 22.45
N ALA A 192 -20.70 -2.35 22.51
CA ALA A 192 -21.61 -1.55 21.67
C ALA A 192 -21.49 -0.03 21.88
N THR A 193 -20.80 0.42 22.95
CA THR A 193 -20.53 1.83 23.23
C THR A 193 -19.23 2.35 22.62
N ALA A 194 -18.45 1.51 21.93
CA ALA A 194 -17.25 1.95 21.23
C ALA A 194 -17.61 2.87 20.05
N SER A 195 -16.72 3.79 19.71
CA SER A 195 -16.90 4.73 18.60
C SER A 195 -17.12 4.03 17.27
N VAL A 196 -16.28 3.02 16.98
CA VAL A 196 -16.40 2.13 15.83
C VAL A 196 -16.70 0.73 16.33
N THR A 197 -17.81 0.18 15.84
CA THR A 197 -18.31 -1.14 16.19
C THR A 197 -18.43 -2.03 14.96
N SER A 198 -18.76 -3.31 15.19
CA SER A 198 -19.05 -4.24 14.10
C SER A 198 -20.17 -3.78 13.17
N ASP A 199 -21.12 -2.96 13.65
CA ASP A 199 -22.21 -2.45 12.82
C ASP A 199 -21.73 -1.43 11.79
N ASP A 200 -20.61 -0.78 12.02
CA ASP A 200 -20.00 0.16 11.08
C ASP A 200 -19.26 -0.55 9.94
N ILE A 201 -18.94 -1.83 10.10
CA ILE A 201 -18.24 -2.63 9.09
C ILE A 201 -19.25 -3.32 8.18
N ALA A 202 -19.22 -3.06 6.88
CA ALA A 202 -20.01 -3.75 5.87
C ALA A 202 -19.43 -5.13 5.52
N GLY A 203 -18.10 -5.26 5.53
CA GLY A 203 -17.40 -6.50 5.16
C GLY A 203 -15.92 -6.44 5.48
N VAL A 204 -15.30 -7.62 5.59
CA VAL A 204 -13.85 -7.78 5.71
C VAL A 204 -13.39 -8.75 4.63
N ALA A 205 -12.51 -8.30 3.74
CA ALA A 205 -11.99 -9.04 2.61
C ALA A 205 -10.47 -9.21 2.75
N LEU A 206 -10.05 -10.46 2.94
CA LEU A 206 -8.67 -10.83 3.25
C LEU A 206 -8.08 -11.65 2.11
N VAL A 207 -7.13 -11.09 1.37
CA VAL A 207 -6.46 -11.75 0.25
C VAL A 207 -5.06 -12.19 0.66
N GLY A 208 -4.74 -13.48 0.54
CA GLY A 208 -3.43 -14.01 0.90
C GLY A 208 -3.12 -13.92 2.40
N ASP A 209 -4.14 -14.01 3.25
CA ASP A 209 -4.01 -13.93 4.71
C ASP A 209 -3.13 -15.04 5.28
N PRO A 210 -2.02 -14.72 5.98
CA PRO A 210 -1.15 -15.71 6.61
C PRO A 210 -1.81 -16.46 7.78
N TYR A 211 -3.00 -16.03 8.22
CA TYR A 211 -3.84 -16.69 9.24
C TYR A 211 -5.12 -17.31 8.68
N ARG A 212 -5.29 -17.37 7.34
CA ARG A 212 -6.50 -17.95 6.72
C ARG A 212 -6.82 -19.33 7.31
N PRO A 213 -8.05 -19.56 7.81
CA PRO A 213 -8.41 -20.87 8.33
C PRO A 213 -8.40 -21.95 7.24
N ALA A 214 -8.01 -23.17 7.61
CA ALA A 214 -8.01 -24.31 6.71
C ALA A 214 -9.41 -24.59 6.16
N GLY A 215 -9.51 -24.89 4.86
CA GLY A 215 -10.79 -25.22 4.21
C GLY A 215 -11.75 -24.05 3.97
N THR A 216 -11.42 -22.82 4.38
CA THR A 216 -12.28 -21.65 4.16
C THR A 216 -12.55 -21.43 2.67
N PRO A 217 -13.82 -21.36 2.23
CA PRO A 217 -14.18 -21.11 0.83
C PRO A 217 -13.58 -19.82 0.26
N SER A 218 -13.21 -19.85 -1.01
CA SER A 218 -12.65 -18.72 -1.77
C SER A 218 -13.40 -18.60 -3.09
N LEU A 219 -13.92 -17.41 -3.42
CA LEU A 219 -14.62 -17.12 -4.68
C LEU A 219 -15.70 -18.15 -5.07
N GLY A 220 -16.47 -18.63 -4.09
CA GLY A 220 -17.54 -19.61 -4.31
C GLY A 220 -17.08 -21.04 -4.56
N GLN A 221 -15.77 -21.32 -4.44
CA GLN A 221 -15.19 -22.65 -4.51
C GLN A 221 -14.79 -23.17 -3.13
N PRO A 222 -14.71 -24.50 -2.92
CA PRO A 222 -14.13 -25.06 -1.72
C PRO A 222 -12.71 -24.55 -1.50
N GLY A 223 -12.37 -24.23 -0.24
CA GLY A 223 -11.03 -23.80 0.12
C GLY A 223 -10.02 -24.94 0.07
N PRO A 224 -8.72 -24.64 -0.13
CA PRO A 224 -7.68 -25.65 0.01
C PRO A 224 -7.64 -26.19 1.45
N SER A 225 -7.24 -27.46 1.61
CA SER A 225 -7.25 -28.17 2.88
C SER A 225 -6.23 -27.64 3.90
N GLY A 226 -5.14 -27.03 3.44
CA GLY A 226 -4.24 -26.24 4.29
C GLY A 226 -4.79 -24.85 4.59
N GLY A 227 -4.33 -24.20 5.64
CA GLY A 227 -4.61 -22.79 5.94
C GLY A 227 -3.38 -21.90 5.73
N GLY A 228 -3.38 -20.74 6.38
CA GLY A 228 -2.27 -19.81 6.43
C GLY A 228 -1.07 -20.39 7.20
N PHE A 229 0.13 -19.90 6.87
CA PHE A 229 1.38 -20.43 7.41
C PHE A 229 1.70 -19.95 8.84
N MET A 230 1.11 -18.83 9.30
CA MET A 230 1.28 -18.37 10.68
C MET A 230 0.32 -19.09 11.63
N SER A 231 -0.91 -19.31 11.19
CA SER A 231 -1.84 -20.28 11.80
C SER A 231 -2.92 -20.65 10.78
N SER A 232 -3.50 -21.82 10.96
CA SER A 232 -4.65 -22.29 10.18
C SER A 232 -5.90 -22.50 11.05
N GLU A 233 -5.81 -22.21 12.35
CA GLU A 233 -6.92 -22.34 13.29
C GLU A 233 -7.87 -21.15 13.15
N PRO A 234 -9.20 -21.39 13.09
CA PRO A 234 -10.17 -20.29 13.13
C PRO A 234 -10.03 -19.49 14.42
N LYS A 235 -10.00 -18.15 14.31
CA LYS A 235 -10.10 -17.24 15.45
C LYS A 235 -11.57 -16.89 15.72
N ASP A 236 -11.82 -16.39 16.93
CA ASP A 236 -13.09 -15.76 17.26
C ASP A 236 -13.08 -14.30 16.77
N TYR A 237 -13.85 -14.02 15.73
CA TYR A 237 -14.06 -12.67 15.19
C TYR A 237 -15.29 -11.99 15.80
N GLY A 238 -15.88 -12.58 16.85
CA GLY A 238 -17.07 -12.09 17.52
C GLY A 238 -18.19 -11.75 16.54
N THR A 239 -18.72 -10.53 16.66
CA THR A 239 -19.82 -10.04 15.80
C THR A 239 -19.43 -9.78 14.35
N LEU A 240 -18.13 -9.82 14.00
CA LEU A 240 -17.67 -9.73 12.60
C LEU A 240 -17.60 -11.06 11.87
N THR A 241 -17.70 -12.20 12.57
CA THR A 241 -17.66 -13.55 11.96
C THR A 241 -18.44 -13.68 10.65
N PRO A 242 -19.72 -13.25 10.53
CA PRO A 242 -20.48 -13.40 9.28
C PRO A 242 -20.01 -12.49 8.12
N LYS A 243 -19.17 -11.48 8.43
CA LYS A 243 -18.68 -10.47 7.48
C LYS A 243 -17.29 -10.77 6.95
N MET A 244 -16.63 -11.81 7.47
CA MET A 244 -15.30 -12.22 7.04
C MET A 244 -15.34 -12.99 5.73
N LYS A 245 -14.46 -12.64 4.79
CA LYS A 245 -14.22 -13.32 3.52
C LYS A 245 -12.72 -13.48 3.29
N TRP A 246 -12.31 -14.67 2.85
CA TRP A 246 -10.92 -14.98 2.52
C TRP A 246 -10.77 -15.34 1.05
N PHE A 247 -9.64 -14.95 0.48
CA PHE A 247 -9.26 -15.22 -0.89
C PHE A 247 -7.80 -15.68 -0.92
N CYS A 248 -7.54 -16.80 -1.57
CA CYS A 248 -6.23 -17.45 -1.63
C CYS A 248 -6.10 -18.20 -2.95
#